data_AF-A0A417QV48-F1
#
_entry.id   AF-A0A417QV48-F1
#
_cell.length_a   1.000
_cell.length_b   1.000
_cell.length_c   1.000
_cell.angle_alpha   90.00
_cell.angle_beta   90.00
_cell.angle_gamma   90.00
#
_symmetry.space_group_name_H-M   'P 1'
#
loop_
_entity.id
_entity.type
_entity.pdbx_description
1 polymer ?
#
loop_
_entity_poly.entity_id
_entity_poly.type
_entity_poly.pdbx_seq_one_letter_code
_entity_poly.pdbx_strand_id
1 'polypeptide(L)'
;MAEKMAERIAEILKGPNFQTAEKALTDFCGTMDGEFRNLLVDIIVERWIDTPKDVPFSYARSIWNRKDINREEYQALLEEIRSYPIAPINKAKISDFLWVVENDFSNAKIAETAYCEHLKNTGAFADHIMAINRILFISKKIRSKEINEEVRKNLLIKVLEEYDNSSHAKIGYLIKTAMEEKVDTGYLIPYVENILKTYDDNSCDAPLIGKFCDLLEELYCRKNNWQKKKCITEPKLIAIRRRKIQAVRMEAEYAGASSKGNLMRKIHNLKEVIQLLKTIQGTEEERKALLQEIAQIEEASLLEMMVWSDKQDASGIVKELFR
;
A
#
# COMPACT_ATOMS: atom_id res chain seq x y z
N MET A 1 -14.38 40.26 -3.32
CA MET A 1 -15.32 39.13 -3.11
C MET A 1 -14.55 37.82 -2.99
N ALA A 2 -13.57 37.58 -3.87
CA ALA A 2 -12.56 36.53 -3.73
C ALA A 2 -11.82 36.55 -2.36
N GLU A 3 -11.36 37.72 -1.92
CA GLU A 3 -10.68 37.89 -0.61
C GLU A 3 -11.48 37.39 0.60
N LYS A 4 -12.79 37.73 0.67
CA LYS A 4 -13.68 37.21 1.73
C LYS A 4 -13.96 35.71 1.61
N MET A 5 -13.79 35.13 0.42
CA MET A 5 -13.98 33.70 0.20
C MET A 5 -12.71 32.93 0.59
N ALA A 6 -11.54 33.38 0.12
CA ALA A 6 -10.24 32.81 0.47
C ALA A 6 -10.00 32.82 1.98
N GLU A 7 -10.33 33.93 2.66
CA GLU A 7 -10.25 34.03 4.13
C GLU A 7 -11.13 32.97 4.82
N ARG A 8 -12.39 32.81 4.39
CA ARG A 8 -13.30 31.82 4.98
C ARG A 8 -12.85 30.38 4.74
N ILE A 9 -12.29 30.10 3.56
CA ILE A 9 -11.69 28.80 3.26
C ILE A 9 -10.46 28.58 4.15
N ALA A 10 -9.62 29.60 4.29
CA ALA A 10 -8.43 29.52 5.13
C ALA A 10 -8.79 29.21 6.59
N GLU A 11 -9.86 29.80 7.13
CA GLU A 11 -10.38 29.45 8.46
C GLU A 11 -10.73 27.96 8.59
N ILE A 12 -11.33 27.36 7.56
CA ILE A 12 -11.60 25.91 7.51
C ILE A 12 -10.28 25.12 7.51
N LEU A 13 -9.31 25.58 6.74
CA LEU A 13 -8.02 24.91 6.53
C LEU A 13 -6.98 25.18 7.62
N LYS A 14 -7.32 25.91 8.69
CA LYS A 14 -6.48 26.03 9.89
C LYS A 14 -6.28 24.70 10.61
N GLY A 15 -7.29 23.82 10.56
CA GLY A 15 -7.21 22.48 11.14
C GLY A 15 -6.45 21.51 10.21
N PRO A 16 -5.61 20.61 10.75
CA PRO A 16 -4.96 19.57 9.96
C PRO A 16 -5.90 18.39 9.63
N ASN A 17 -7.06 18.30 10.29
CA ASN A 17 -7.99 17.19 10.13
C ASN A 17 -8.76 17.30 8.81
N PHE A 18 -8.49 16.38 7.88
CA PHE A 18 -9.08 16.42 6.55
C PHE A 18 -10.56 16.05 6.52
N GLN A 19 -11.08 15.20 7.43
CA GLN A 19 -12.53 14.88 7.45
C GLN A 19 -13.37 16.10 7.85
N THR A 20 -12.86 16.88 8.80
CA THR A 20 -13.50 18.13 9.23
C THR A 20 -13.44 19.15 8.11
N ALA A 21 -12.29 19.27 7.43
CA ALA A 21 -12.13 20.16 6.29
C ALA A 21 -13.03 19.74 5.10
N GLU A 22 -13.07 18.45 4.76
CA GLU A 22 -13.92 17.89 3.69
C GLU A 22 -15.39 18.24 3.90
N LYS A 23 -15.90 17.96 5.11
CA LYS A 23 -17.28 18.28 5.46
C LYS A 23 -17.54 19.78 5.38
N ALA A 24 -16.69 20.60 5.99
CA ALA A 24 -16.86 22.05 6.01
C ALA A 24 -16.75 22.69 4.62
N LEU A 25 -15.88 22.17 3.75
CA LEU A 25 -15.76 22.60 2.35
C LEU A 25 -16.96 22.15 1.51
N THR A 26 -17.48 20.95 1.76
CA THR A 26 -18.68 20.43 1.06
C THR A 26 -19.92 21.22 1.46
N ASP A 27 -20.08 21.49 2.75
CA ASP A 27 -21.16 22.29 3.33
C ASP A 27 -20.98 23.80 3.06
N PHE A 28 -19.86 24.20 2.43
CA PHE A 28 -19.59 25.59 2.07
C PHE A 28 -20.55 26.04 0.96
N CYS A 29 -21.74 26.47 1.39
CA CYS A 29 -22.74 27.14 0.56
C CYS A 29 -22.37 28.63 0.44
N GLY A 30 -21.83 29.00 -0.72
CA GLY A 30 -21.53 30.38 -1.10
C GLY A 30 -21.52 30.55 -2.61
N THR A 31 -21.12 31.72 -3.12
CA THR A 31 -20.88 31.98 -4.55
C THR A 31 -19.67 31.24 -5.13
N MET A 32 -19.17 30.23 -4.41
CA MET A 32 -18.04 29.42 -4.84
C MET A 32 -18.49 28.54 -6.00
N ASP A 33 -17.72 28.59 -7.09
CA ASP A 33 -17.93 27.71 -8.23
C ASP A 33 -17.82 26.23 -7.80
N GLY A 34 -18.78 25.42 -8.26
CA GLY A 34 -18.93 24.04 -7.82
C GLY A 34 -17.73 23.18 -8.22
N GLU A 35 -17.10 23.47 -9.35
CA GLU A 35 -15.93 22.76 -9.85
C GLU A 35 -14.67 23.13 -9.06
N PHE A 36 -14.48 24.43 -8.74
CA PHE A 36 -13.42 24.85 -7.82
C PHE A 36 -13.53 24.17 -6.45
N ARG A 37 -14.75 24.09 -5.89
CA ARG A 37 -14.98 23.40 -4.62
C ARG A 37 -14.55 21.94 -4.70
N ASN A 38 -14.97 21.23 -5.74
CA ASN A 38 -14.63 19.82 -5.94
C ASN A 38 -13.11 19.63 -6.08
N LEU A 39 -12.45 20.53 -6.82
CA LEU A 39 -11.00 20.54 -6.98
C LEU A 39 -10.29 20.75 -5.63
N LEU A 40 -10.72 21.75 -4.86
CA LEU A 40 -10.11 22.04 -3.56
C LEU A 40 -10.33 20.90 -2.56
N VAL A 41 -11.54 20.34 -2.50
CA VAL A 41 -11.84 19.18 -1.65
C VAL A 41 -10.90 18.03 -2.00
N ASP A 42 -10.76 17.69 -3.29
CA ASP A 42 -9.90 16.59 -3.73
C ASP A 42 -8.42 16.80 -3.36
N ILE A 43 -7.90 18.02 -3.53
CA ILE A 43 -6.55 18.38 -3.08
C ILE A 43 -6.39 18.13 -1.58
N ILE A 44 -7.36 18.57 -0.77
CA ILE A 44 -7.28 18.49 0.70
C ILE A 44 -7.51 17.08 1.23
N VAL A 45 -8.33 16.25 0.60
CA VAL A 45 -8.58 14.87 1.05
C VAL A 45 -7.58 13.86 0.49
N GLU A 46 -6.71 14.26 -0.45
CA GLU A 46 -5.67 13.38 -1.00
C GLU A 46 -4.86 12.71 0.12
N ARG A 47 -4.85 11.38 0.08
CA ARG A 47 -4.27 10.50 1.10
C ARG A 47 -3.81 9.15 0.55
N TRP A 48 -4.06 8.88 -0.73
CA TRP A 48 -3.85 7.57 -1.35
C TRP A 48 -2.47 7.48 -2.00
N ILE A 49 -1.45 7.92 -1.27
CA ILE A 49 -0.04 7.90 -1.69
C ILE A 49 0.73 7.03 -0.69
N ASP A 50 0.78 5.75 -1.01
CA ASP A 50 1.47 4.74 -0.19
C ASP A 50 2.96 4.62 -0.57
N THR A 51 3.34 5.09 -1.77
CA THR A 51 4.73 5.13 -2.24
C THR A 51 5.09 6.46 -2.91
N PRO A 52 6.39 6.84 -2.96
CA PRO A 52 6.81 8.05 -3.67
C PRO A 52 6.55 8.04 -5.19
N LYS A 53 6.20 6.87 -5.76
CA LYS A 53 5.94 6.72 -7.20
C LYS A 53 4.47 6.92 -7.54
N ASP A 54 3.59 6.95 -6.55
CA ASP A 54 2.16 7.09 -6.76
C ASP A 54 1.83 8.48 -7.30
N VAL A 55 0.84 8.54 -8.19
CA VAL A 55 0.42 9.77 -8.86
C VAL A 55 -0.54 10.53 -7.95
N PRO A 56 -0.21 11.74 -7.49
CA PRO A 56 -1.09 12.51 -6.62
C PRO A 56 -2.18 13.25 -7.39
N PHE A 57 -3.25 13.61 -6.69
CA PHE A 57 -4.29 14.56 -7.12
C PHE A 57 -4.98 14.15 -8.41
N SER A 58 -5.21 12.85 -8.60
CA SER A 58 -5.67 12.31 -9.89
C SER A 58 -6.98 12.97 -10.36
N TYR A 59 -7.93 13.20 -9.46
CA TYR A 59 -9.22 13.81 -9.79
C TYR A 59 -9.12 15.35 -9.89
N ALA A 60 -8.44 16.04 -8.99
CA ALA A 60 -8.20 17.48 -9.11
C ALA A 60 -7.46 17.84 -10.42
N ARG A 61 -6.51 17.01 -10.85
CA ARG A 61 -5.85 17.15 -12.16
C ARG A 61 -6.83 16.95 -13.31
N SER A 62 -7.80 16.05 -13.17
CA SER A 62 -8.83 15.87 -14.20
C SER A 62 -9.69 17.13 -14.36
N ILE A 63 -10.07 17.78 -13.25
CA ILE A 63 -10.79 19.05 -13.25
C ILE A 63 -9.91 20.15 -13.87
N TRP A 64 -8.65 20.28 -13.42
CA TRP A 64 -7.71 21.28 -13.94
C TRP A 64 -7.54 21.25 -15.46
N ASN A 65 -7.52 20.04 -16.03
CA ASN A 65 -7.29 19.84 -17.46
C ASN A 65 -8.54 20.07 -18.33
N ARG A 66 -9.70 20.35 -17.73
CA ARG A 66 -10.90 20.71 -18.48
C ARG A 66 -10.69 22.03 -19.24
N LYS A 67 -11.48 22.22 -20.31
CA LYS A 67 -11.42 23.40 -21.18
C LYS A 67 -12.38 24.51 -20.76
N ASP A 68 -13.39 24.16 -19.98
CA ASP A 68 -14.48 25.04 -19.54
C ASP A 68 -14.22 25.72 -18.20
N ILE A 69 -13.07 25.46 -17.57
CA ILE A 69 -12.67 26.12 -16.31
C ILE A 69 -11.72 27.30 -16.55
N ASN A 70 -11.79 28.28 -15.66
CA ASN A 70 -10.85 29.41 -15.64
C ASN A 70 -9.63 29.08 -14.77
N ARG A 71 -8.57 28.55 -15.39
CA ARG A 71 -7.35 28.12 -14.66
C ARG A 71 -6.63 29.25 -13.96
N GLU A 72 -6.57 30.43 -14.57
CA GLU A 72 -5.91 31.61 -14.00
C GLU A 72 -6.60 32.05 -12.70
N GLU A 73 -7.94 32.05 -12.70
CA GLU A 73 -8.74 32.37 -11.52
C GLU A 73 -8.60 31.32 -10.41
N TYR A 74 -8.61 30.03 -10.75
CA TYR A 74 -8.41 28.97 -9.77
C TYR A 74 -7.00 28.99 -9.18
N GLN A 75 -5.99 29.23 -10.01
CA GLN A 75 -4.62 29.39 -9.56
C GLN A 75 -4.52 30.56 -8.58
N ALA A 76 -5.03 31.73 -8.96
CA ALA A 76 -5.00 32.92 -8.11
C ALA A 76 -5.70 32.67 -6.77
N LEU A 77 -6.83 31.97 -6.77
CA LEU A 77 -7.56 31.65 -5.55
C LEU A 77 -6.81 30.64 -4.66
N LEU A 78 -6.17 29.62 -5.23
CA LEU A 78 -5.32 28.70 -4.48
C LEU A 78 -4.11 29.40 -3.87
N GLU A 79 -3.48 30.30 -4.61
CA GLU A 79 -2.36 31.12 -4.14
C GLU A 79 -2.80 32.09 -3.02
N GLU A 80 -3.98 32.68 -3.16
CA GLU A 80 -4.59 33.55 -2.15
C GLU A 80 -4.88 32.77 -0.87
N ILE A 81 -5.56 31.62 -0.94
CA ILE A 81 -5.82 30.73 0.22
C ILE A 81 -4.50 30.34 0.92
N ARG A 82 -3.48 29.98 0.13
CA ARG A 82 -2.16 29.59 0.66
C ARG A 82 -1.44 30.71 1.40
N SER A 83 -1.75 31.98 1.09
CA SER A 83 -1.14 33.14 1.74
C SER A 83 -1.60 33.33 3.19
N TYR A 84 -2.79 32.80 3.52
CA TYR A 84 -3.33 32.83 4.88
C TYR A 84 -2.64 31.80 5.81
N PRO A 85 -2.74 31.98 7.13
CA PRO A 85 -2.21 31.03 8.11
C PRO A 85 -3.09 29.78 8.19
N ILE A 86 -2.85 28.82 7.28
CA ILE A 86 -3.48 27.51 7.24
C ILE A 86 -2.55 26.42 7.78
N ALA A 87 -3.09 25.22 8.07
CA ALA A 87 -2.27 24.10 8.53
C ALA A 87 -1.16 23.74 7.53
N PRO A 88 0.05 23.38 8.00
CA PRO A 88 1.18 23.04 7.12
C PRO A 88 0.85 21.97 6.08
N ILE A 89 0.07 20.94 6.44
CA ILE A 89 -0.37 19.90 5.49
C ILE A 89 -1.24 20.43 4.36
N ASN A 90 -2.16 21.35 4.66
CA ASN A 90 -3.04 21.94 3.65
C ASN A 90 -2.24 22.88 2.73
N LYS A 91 -1.31 23.65 3.30
CA LYS A 91 -0.36 24.48 2.55
C LYS A 91 0.51 23.63 1.61
N ALA A 92 0.99 22.49 2.10
CA ALA A 92 1.81 21.56 1.35
C ALA A 92 1.04 20.99 0.16
N LYS A 93 -0.18 20.47 0.39
CA LYS A 93 -1.05 19.90 -0.65
C LYS A 93 -1.40 20.89 -1.76
N ILE A 94 -1.77 22.12 -1.42
CA ILE A 94 -2.07 23.17 -2.40
C ILE A 94 -0.82 23.48 -3.25
N SER A 95 0.34 23.65 -2.61
CA SER A 95 1.58 23.96 -3.31
C SER A 95 2.08 22.78 -4.15
N ASP A 96 1.93 21.56 -3.67
CA ASP A 96 2.29 20.34 -4.39
C ASP A 96 1.39 20.16 -5.62
N PHE A 97 0.09 20.39 -5.49
CA PHE A 97 -0.82 20.38 -6.62
C PHE A 97 -0.41 21.40 -7.68
N LEU A 98 -0.17 22.66 -7.29
CA LEU A 98 0.27 23.71 -8.22
C LEU A 98 1.61 23.37 -8.88
N TRP A 99 2.55 22.73 -8.17
CA TRP A 99 3.77 22.22 -8.78
C TRP A 99 3.49 21.10 -9.79
N VAL A 100 2.60 20.16 -9.46
CA VAL A 100 2.27 19.02 -10.33
C VAL A 100 1.59 19.47 -11.63
N VAL A 101 0.77 20.51 -11.59
CA VAL A 101 0.04 20.99 -12.78
C VAL A 101 0.82 22.03 -13.60
N GLU A 102 1.55 22.95 -12.95
CA GLU A 102 2.23 24.06 -13.64
C GLU A 102 3.75 23.85 -13.77
N ASN A 103 4.30 22.83 -13.10
CA ASN A 103 5.74 22.54 -13.04
C ASN A 103 6.58 23.72 -12.49
N ASP A 104 5.98 24.56 -11.65
CA ASP A 104 6.66 25.68 -10.99
C ASP A 104 7.54 25.19 -9.82
N PHE A 105 8.83 25.50 -9.90
CA PHE A 105 9.81 25.17 -8.88
C PHE A 105 9.57 25.88 -7.55
N SER A 106 9.03 27.10 -7.56
CA SER A 106 8.71 27.84 -6.33
C SER A 106 7.66 27.09 -5.50
N ASN A 107 6.60 26.63 -6.17
CA ASN A 107 5.56 25.80 -5.57
C ASN A 107 6.11 24.48 -5.01
N ALA A 108 7.04 23.82 -5.70
CA ALA A 108 7.70 22.62 -5.21
C ALA A 108 8.46 22.86 -3.90
N LYS A 109 9.15 24.01 -3.80
CA LYS A 109 9.89 24.39 -2.59
C LYS A 109 8.98 24.69 -1.41
N ILE A 110 7.89 25.41 -1.66
CA ILE A 110 6.89 25.69 -0.61
C ILE A 110 6.26 24.38 -0.12
N ALA A 111 5.93 23.47 -1.04
CA ALA A 111 5.40 22.15 -0.70
C ALA A 111 6.38 21.34 0.15
N GLU A 112 7.65 21.25 -0.26
CA GLU A 112 8.71 20.56 0.46
C GLU A 112 8.83 21.06 1.91
N THR A 113 8.92 22.37 2.10
CA THR A 113 9.04 22.98 3.43
C THR A 113 7.82 22.71 4.29
N ALA A 114 6.61 22.87 3.72
CA ALA A 114 5.37 22.68 4.45
C ALA A 114 5.12 21.21 4.82
N TYR A 115 5.46 20.25 3.96
CA TYR A 115 5.45 18.82 4.32
C TYR A 115 6.47 18.52 5.42
N CYS A 116 7.67 19.11 5.36
CA CYS A 116 8.67 18.93 6.41
C CYS A 116 8.18 19.46 7.77
N GLU A 117 7.56 20.65 7.78
CA GLU A 117 6.97 21.23 8.98
C GLU A 117 5.83 20.37 9.54
N HIS A 118 4.95 19.87 8.67
CA HIS A 118 3.90 18.94 9.09
C HIS A 118 4.48 17.69 9.74
N LEU A 119 5.46 17.07 9.09
CA LEU A 119 6.12 15.85 9.57
C LEU A 119 6.98 16.07 10.82
N LYS A 120 7.31 17.30 11.22
CA LYS A 120 8.02 17.57 12.48
C LYS A 120 7.10 17.46 13.69
N ASN A 121 5.81 17.72 13.52
CA ASN A 121 4.82 17.57 14.59
C ASN A 121 4.52 16.08 14.83
N THR A 122 4.11 15.72 16.05
CA THR A 122 3.58 14.38 16.33
C THR A 122 2.18 14.27 15.72
N GLY A 123 1.94 13.20 14.98
CA GLY A 123 0.66 12.96 14.31
C GLY A 123 0.34 11.47 14.24
N ALA A 124 -0.86 11.14 13.76
CA ALA A 124 -1.23 9.76 13.52
C ALA A 124 -0.44 9.21 12.31
N PHE A 125 0.00 7.96 12.40
CA PHE A 125 0.70 7.27 11.32
C PHE A 125 0.01 7.44 9.96
N ALA A 126 -1.31 7.23 9.93
CA ALA A 126 -2.12 7.30 8.72
C ALA A 126 -2.07 8.68 8.03
N ASP A 127 -1.91 9.76 8.81
CA ASP A 127 -1.87 11.14 8.30
C ASP A 127 -0.49 11.46 7.69
N HIS A 128 0.57 10.85 8.23
CA HIS A 128 1.95 11.12 7.80
C HIS A 128 2.42 10.28 6.62
N ILE A 129 1.79 9.12 6.33
CA ILE A 129 2.19 8.25 5.19
C ILE A 129 2.23 9.01 3.86
N MET A 130 1.18 9.76 3.53
CA MET A 130 1.16 10.52 2.28
C MET A 130 2.25 11.60 2.29
N ALA A 131 2.35 12.36 3.38
CA ALA A 131 3.31 13.45 3.50
C ALA A 131 4.77 13.00 3.36
N ILE A 132 5.15 11.87 3.99
CA ILE A 132 6.51 11.32 3.85
C ILE A 132 6.78 10.87 2.42
N ASN A 133 5.83 10.22 1.76
CA ASN A 133 6.04 9.79 0.38
C ASN A 133 6.13 10.98 -0.59
N ARG A 134 5.33 12.03 -0.39
CA ARG A 134 5.39 13.26 -1.20
C ARG A 134 6.70 14.01 -1.00
N ILE A 135 7.15 14.21 0.24
CA ILE A 135 8.42 14.92 0.48
C ILE A 135 9.62 14.16 -0.11
N LEU A 136 9.64 12.82 -0.04
CA LEU A 136 10.69 12.01 -0.67
C LEU A 136 10.72 12.19 -2.19
N PHE A 137 9.54 12.22 -2.83
CA PHE A 137 9.44 12.45 -4.27
C PHE A 137 9.89 13.86 -4.66
N ILE A 138 9.32 14.88 -4.01
CA ILE A 138 9.60 16.30 -4.29
C ILE A 138 11.09 16.59 -4.14
N SER A 139 11.65 16.27 -2.97
CA SER A 139 13.05 16.58 -2.63
C SER A 139 14.06 15.95 -3.60
N LYS A 140 13.80 14.71 -4.06
CA LYS A 140 14.60 14.06 -5.10
C LYS A 140 14.44 14.72 -6.45
N LYS A 141 13.21 15.07 -6.85
CA LYS A 141 12.93 15.70 -8.15
C LYS A 141 13.57 17.08 -8.28
N ILE A 142 13.49 17.89 -7.23
CA ILE A 142 14.07 19.24 -7.22
C ILE A 142 15.54 19.28 -6.78
N ARG A 143 16.13 18.11 -6.47
CA ARG A 143 17.51 17.96 -5.97
C ARG A 143 17.77 18.87 -4.77
N SER A 144 16.88 18.78 -3.78
CA SER A 144 16.92 19.64 -2.60
C SER A 144 18.21 19.48 -1.81
N LYS A 145 18.80 20.62 -1.42
CA LYS A 145 19.96 20.67 -0.52
C LYS A 145 19.55 20.63 0.95
N GLU A 146 18.37 21.16 1.27
CA GLU A 146 17.82 21.22 2.63
C GLU A 146 17.29 19.86 3.06
N ILE A 147 16.46 19.22 2.23
CA ILE A 147 15.95 17.86 2.45
C ILE A 147 16.87 16.86 1.73
N ASN A 148 18.11 16.78 2.23
CA ASN A 148 19.12 15.86 1.72
C ASN A 148 18.83 14.41 2.14
N GLU A 149 19.72 13.49 1.75
CA GLU A 149 19.56 12.05 2.03
C GLU A 149 19.41 11.74 3.52
N GLU A 150 20.17 12.40 4.38
CA GLU A 150 20.14 12.17 5.82
C GLU A 150 18.82 12.65 6.44
N VAL A 151 18.35 13.82 6.03
CA VAL A 151 17.05 14.35 6.47
C VAL A 151 15.90 13.42 6.04
N ARG A 152 15.93 12.90 4.81
CA ARG A 152 14.92 11.94 4.33
C ARG A 152 14.88 10.67 5.17
N LYS A 153 16.04 10.10 5.51
CA LYS A 153 16.14 8.91 6.37
C LYS A 153 15.57 9.17 7.77
N ASN A 154 15.92 10.31 8.37
CA ASN A 154 15.43 10.67 9.70
C ASN A 154 13.92 10.91 9.74
N LEU A 155 13.36 11.56 8.71
CA LEU A 155 11.90 11.71 8.58
C LEU A 155 11.20 10.35 8.41
N LEU A 156 11.79 9.43 7.64
CA LEU A 156 11.26 8.08 7.50
C LEU A 156 11.24 7.32 8.82
N ILE A 157 12.33 7.36 9.59
CA ILE A 157 12.41 6.72 10.91
C ILE A 157 11.33 7.29 11.84
N LYS A 158 11.17 8.61 11.89
CA LYS A 158 10.12 9.24 12.70
C LYS A 158 8.73 8.70 12.35
N VAL A 159 8.38 8.61 11.06
CA VAL A 159 7.06 8.11 10.65
C VAL A 159 6.91 6.60 10.93
N LEU A 160 7.99 5.82 10.85
CA LEU A 160 7.99 4.41 11.27
C LEU A 160 7.73 4.27 12.78
N GLU A 161 8.23 5.19 13.61
CA GLU A 161 8.02 5.19 15.07
C GLU A 161 6.60 5.57 15.48
N GLU A 162 5.87 6.32 14.64
CA GLU A 162 4.47 6.68 14.87
C GLU A 162 3.49 5.53 14.57
N TYR A 163 3.98 4.41 14.04
CA TYR A 163 3.16 3.26 13.70
C TYR A 163 2.42 2.70 14.92
N ASP A 164 1.10 2.66 14.80
CA ASP A 164 0.14 2.33 15.86
C ASP A 164 -0.56 0.98 15.64
N ASN A 165 0.00 0.11 14.78
CA ASN A 165 -0.62 -1.13 14.30
C ASN A 165 -1.90 -0.93 13.46
N SER A 166 -2.22 0.28 13.01
CA SER A 166 -3.44 0.54 12.23
C SER A 166 -3.50 -0.14 10.86
N SER A 167 -2.37 -0.21 10.13
CA SER A 167 -2.34 -0.81 8.79
C SER A 167 -1.01 -1.48 8.46
N HIS A 168 -1.02 -2.82 8.51
CA HIS A 168 0.12 -3.67 8.16
C HIS A 168 0.48 -3.59 6.66
N ALA A 169 -0.49 -3.30 5.79
CA ALA A 169 -0.25 -3.10 4.37
C ALA A 169 0.61 -1.84 4.12
N LYS A 170 0.20 -0.70 4.72
CA LYS A 170 0.87 0.60 4.60
C LYS A 170 2.27 0.59 5.21
N ILE A 171 2.43 0.02 6.40
CA ILE A 171 3.76 -0.07 7.01
C ILE A 171 4.72 -0.91 6.15
N GLY A 172 4.23 -1.99 5.53
CA GLY A 172 5.02 -2.77 4.58
C GLY A 172 5.48 -1.98 3.36
N TYR A 173 4.69 -1.01 2.88
CA TYR A 173 5.14 -0.09 1.81
C TYR A 173 6.18 0.90 2.34
N LEU A 174 5.96 1.48 3.52
CA LEU A 174 6.90 2.43 4.11
C LEU A 174 8.27 1.80 4.41
N ILE A 175 8.31 0.56 4.92
CA ILE A 175 9.56 -0.19 5.12
C ILE A 175 10.29 -0.38 3.78
N LYS A 176 9.57 -0.74 2.72
CA LYS A 176 10.17 -0.87 1.38
C LYS A 176 10.73 0.47 0.89
N THR A 177 10.02 1.57 1.10
CA THR A 177 10.51 2.92 0.80
C THR A 177 11.77 3.25 1.61
N ALA A 178 11.80 2.90 2.90
CA ALA A 178 12.98 3.08 3.76
C ALA A 178 14.19 2.26 3.29
N MET A 179 13.95 1.04 2.79
CA MET A 179 14.98 0.22 2.15
C MET A 179 15.50 0.84 0.85
N GLU A 180 14.66 1.50 0.05
CA GLU A 180 15.07 2.23 -1.17
C GLU A 180 15.89 3.51 -0.82
N GLU A 181 15.55 4.20 0.28
CA GLU A 181 16.33 5.33 0.83
C GLU A 181 17.58 4.90 1.60
N LYS A 182 17.88 3.59 1.69
CA LYS A 182 19.03 3.05 2.43
C LYS A 182 19.04 3.46 3.91
N VAL A 183 17.88 3.46 4.55
CA VAL A 183 17.78 3.52 6.02
C VAL A 183 18.54 2.31 6.61
N ASP A 184 19.14 2.50 7.79
CA ASP A 184 20.00 1.50 8.41
C ASP A 184 19.27 0.15 8.60
N THR A 185 19.93 -0.91 8.12
CA THR A 185 19.45 -2.28 8.30
C THR A 185 19.47 -2.72 9.77
N GLY A 186 20.35 -2.14 10.59
CA GLY A 186 20.38 -2.35 12.04
C GLY A 186 19.10 -1.91 12.74
N TYR A 187 18.46 -0.84 12.24
CA TYR A 187 17.13 -0.39 12.68
C TYR A 187 15.99 -1.21 12.06
N LEU A 188 16.00 -1.41 10.74
CA LEU A 188 14.87 -2.03 10.03
C LEU A 188 14.65 -3.52 10.36
N ILE A 189 15.71 -4.29 10.61
CA ILE A 189 15.59 -5.73 10.94
C ILE A 189 14.77 -5.95 12.22
N PRO A 190 15.17 -5.41 13.39
CA PRO A 190 14.40 -5.61 14.62
C PRO A 190 13.00 -5.00 14.51
N TYR A 191 12.82 -3.93 13.72
CA TYR A 191 11.51 -3.35 13.44
C TYR A 191 10.56 -4.35 12.76
N VAL A 192 11.01 -4.97 11.65
CA VAL A 192 10.22 -5.99 10.93
C VAL A 192 10.01 -7.25 11.78
N GLU A 193 11.02 -7.67 12.54
CA GLU A 193 10.87 -8.80 13.47
C GLU A 193 9.79 -8.54 14.53
N ASN A 194 9.70 -7.31 15.05
CA ASN A 194 8.69 -6.96 16.03
C ASN A 194 7.27 -6.96 15.43
N ILE A 195 7.11 -6.52 14.18
CA ILE A 195 5.82 -6.65 13.47
C ILE A 195 5.48 -8.13 13.27
N LEU A 196 6.44 -8.97 12.86
CA LEU A 196 6.16 -10.41 12.67
C LEU A 196 5.74 -11.11 13.98
N LYS A 197 6.23 -10.66 15.14
CA LYS A 197 5.83 -11.20 16.45
C LYS A 197 4.38 -10.88 16.83
N THR A 198 3.72 -9.91 16.20
CA THR A 198 2.30 -9.65 16.46
C THR A 198 1.39 -10.71 15.88
N TYR A 199 1.92 -11.57 14.99
CA TYR A 199 1.17 -12.66 14.37
C TYR A 199 1.40 -13.97 15.10
N ASP A 200 0.30 -14.60 15.54
CA ASP A 200 0.34 -15.96 16.08
C ASP A 200 0.90 -16.95 15.06
N ASP A 201 1.53 -18.01 15.56
CA ASP A 201 2.10 -19.06 14.72
C ASP A 201 1.05 -19.75 13.83
N ASN A 202 -0.22 -19.74 14.25
CA ASN A 202 -1.37 -20.27 13.53
C ASN A 202 -2.25 -19.19 12.88
N SER A 203 -1.73 -17.97 12.68
CA SER A 203 -2.45 -16.95 11.91
C SER A 203 -2.63 -17.39 10.45
N CYS A 204 -3.82 -17.11 9.90
CA CYS A 204 -4.16 -17.32 8.50
C CYS A 204 -3.82 -16.11 7.60
N ASP A 205 -3.15 -15.07 8.12
CA ASP A 205 -2.78 -13.86 7.40
C ASP A 205 -1.53 -14.07 6.52
N ALA A 206 -1.46 -15.18 5.80
CA ALA A 206 -0.30 -15.58 5.02
C ALA A 206 0.18 -14.51 4.02
N PRO A 207 -0.68 -13.72 3.35
CA PRO A 207 -0.23 -12.64 2.48
C PRO A 207 0.61 -11.58 3.21
N LEU A 208 0.22 -11.19 4.43
CA LEU A 208 0.93 -10.17 5.21
C LEU A 208 2.20 -10.74 5.84
N ILE A 209 2.11 -11.92 6.47
CA ILE A 209 3.26 -12.61 7.04
C ILE A 209 4.30 -12.87 5.94
N GLY A 210 3.87 -13.35 4.78
CA GLY A 210 4.73 -13.56 3.61
C GLY A 210 5.44 -12.28 3.16
N LYS A 211 4.72 -11.16 3.07
CA LYS A 211 5.30 -9.85 2.71
C LYS A 211 6.39 -9.43 3.70
N PHE A 212 6.16 -9.57 5.01
CA PHE A 212 7.16 -9.21 6.02
C PHE A 212 8.33 -10.19 6.06
N CYS A 213 8.10 -11.50 5.86
CA CYS A 213 9.17 -12.47 5.70
C CYS A 213 10.08 -12.14 4.51
N ASP A 214 9.50 -11.76 3.36
CA ASP A 214 10.26 -11.39 2.17
C ASP A 214 11.10 -10.12 2.41
N LEU A 215 10.53 -9.11 3.08
CA LEU A 215 11.26 -7.90 3.49
C LEU A 215 12.41 -8.23 4.45
N LEU A 216 12.16 -9.08 5.46
CA LEU A 216 13.15 -9.47 6.44
C LEU A 216 14.30 -10.26 5.81
N GLU A 217 13.99 -11.22 4.93
CA GLU A 217 15.01 -11.96 4.16
C GLU A 217 15.88 -11.01 3.34
N GLU A 218 15.28 -10.03 2.65
CA GLU A 218 16.03 -9.05 1.87
C GLU A 218 16.93 -8.18 2.74
N LEU A 219 16.45 -7.73 3.90
CA LEU A 219 17.24 -6.96 4.87
C LEU A 219 18.45 -7.76 5.39
N TYR A 220 18.27 -9.03 5.75
CA TYR A 220 19.36 -9.90 6.19
C TYR A 220 20.38 -10.15 5.06
N CYS A 221 19.92 -10.34 3.82
CA CYS A 221 20.81 -10.50 2.68
C CYS A 221 21.65 -9.23 2.46
N ARG A 222 21.03 -8.04 2.54
CA ARG A 222 21.74 -6.76 2.42
C ARG A 222 22.77 -6.55 3.55
N LYS A 223 22.38 -6.82 4.80
CA LYS A 223 23.26 -6.65 5.98
C LYS A 223 24.51 -7.53 5.92
N ASN A 224 24.38 -8.75 5.40
CA ASN A 224 25.47 -9.73 5.37
C ASN A 224 26.12 -9.89 3.97
N ASN A 225 25.72 -9.08 2.99
CA ASN A 225 26.13 -9.21 1.58
C ASN A 225 25.92 -10.63 1.01
N TRP A 226 24.86 -11.31 1.43
CA TRP A 226 24.52 -12.63 0.90
C TRP A 226 23.86 -12.50 -0.48
N GLN A 227 24.26 -13.37 -1.40
CA GLN A 227 23.57 -13.51 -2.68
C GLN A 227 22.32 -14.36 -2.51
N LYS A 228 21.20 -13.97 -3.14
CA LYS A 228 20.00 -14.79 -3.20
C LYS A 228 20.30 -16.07 -3.98
N LYS A 229 20.62 -17.13 -3.26
CA LYS A 229 20.84 -18.47 -3.82
C LYS A 229 19.50 -19.16 -4.02
N LYS A 230 19.46 -20.04 -5.03
CA LYS A 230 18.32 -20.92 -5.30
C LYS A 230 18.04 -21.87 -4.14
N CYS A 231 19.09 -22.29 -3.43
CA CYS A 231 19.02 -23.12 -2.23
C CYS A 231 19.80 -22.44 -1.10
N ILE A 232 19.15 -22.18 0.04
CA ILE A 232 19.77 -21.54 1.21
C ILE A 232 20.26 -22.58 2.22
N THR A 233 21.36 -22.25 2.89
CA THR A 233 21.93 -23.04 3.99
C THR A 233 22.01 -22.24 5.28
N GLU A 234 21.79 -20.93 5.20
CA GLU A 234 21.90 -19.98 6.30
C GLU A 234 20.73 -20.17 7.28
N PRO A 235 20.98 -20.54 8.56
CA PRO A 235 19.91 -20.92 9.50
C PRO A 235 18.83 -19.83 9.69
N LYS A 236 19.23 -18.56 9.67
CA LYS A 236 18.31 -17.42 9.80
C LYS A 236 17.36 -17.31 8.60
N LEU A 237 17.88 -17.45 7.38
CA LEU A 237 17.04 -17.44 6.17
C LEU A 237 16.11 -18.66 6.15
N ILE A 238 16.59 -19.82 6.61
CA ILE A 238 15.77 -21.03 6.71
C ILE A 238 14.61 -20.78 7.68
N ALA A 239 14.86 -20.19 8.84
CA ALA A 239 13.81 -19.87 9.81
C ALA A 239 12.75 -18.92 9.22
N ILE A 240 13.17 -17.87 8.49
CA ILE A 240 12.24 -16.93 7.83
C ILE A 240 11.38 -17.64 6.79
N ARG A 241 11.98 -18.46 5.93
CA ARG A 241 11.22 -19.21 4.91
C ARG A 241 10.32 -20.27 5.52
N ARG A 242 10.73 -20.92 6.62
CA ARG A 242 9.89 -21.84 7.39
C ARG A 242 8.68 -21.13 7.99
N ARG A 243 8.85 -19.92 8.52
CA ARG A 243 7.72 -19.09 9.01
C ARG A 243 6.74 -18.76 7.89
N LYS A 244 7.23 -18.38 6.71
CA LYS A 244 6.39 -18.16 5.52
C LYS A 244 5.64 -19.43 5.10
N ILE A 245 6.32 -20.57 5.04
CA ILE A 245 5.73 -21.87 4.73
C ILE A 245 4.60 -22.21 5.71
N GLN A 246 4.82 -22.01 7.01
CA GLN A 246 3.82 -22.28 8.04
C GLN A 246 2.56 -21.44 7.83
N ALA A 247 2.70 -20.14 7.54
CA ALA A 247 1.55 -19.27 7.30
C ALA A 247 0.73 -19.72 6.08
N VAL A 248 1.40 -20.07 4.96
CA VAL A 248 0.72 -20.56 3.75
C VAL A 248 0.04 -21.92 4.00
N ARG A 249 0.67 -22.80 4.79
CA ARG A 249 0.06 -24.08 5.20
C ARG A 249 -1.20 -23.86 6.04
N MET A 250 -1.14 -22.94 7.00
CA MET A 250 -2.29 -22.61 7.85
C MET A 250 -3.45 -22.05 7.02
N GLU A 251 -3.17 -21.19 6.04
CA GLU A 251 -4.19 -20.71 5.10
C GLU A 251 -4.79 -21.86 4.25
N ALA A 252 -3.95 -22.82 3.83
CA ALA A 252 -4.40 -24.01 3.10
C ALA A 252 -5.33 -24.90 3.94
N GLU A 253 -5.06 -25.02 5.25
CA GLU A 253 -5.86 -25.79 6.19
C GLU A 253 -7.18 -25.07 6.52
N TYR A 254 -7.14 -23.74 6.72
CA TYR A 254 -8.32 -22.92 7.01
C TYR A 254 -9.34 -22.89 5.87
N ALA A 255 -8.89 -22.98 4.61
CA ALA A 255 -9.78 -23.00 3.45
C ALA A 255 -10.87 -24.10 3.56
N GLY A 256 -10.63 -25.18 4.32
CA GLY A 256 -11.62 -26.21 4.62
C GLY A 256 -11.99 -27.08 3.40
N ALA A 257 -12.51 -28.28 3.65
CA ALA A 257 -12.88 -29.23 2.59
C ALA A 257 -14.30 -29.05 2.05
N SER A 258 -15.04 -28.01 2.48
CA SER A 258 -16.50 -27.95 2.27
C SER A 258 -16.95 -27.52 0.87
N SER A 259 -16.05 -27.02 0.01
CA SER A 259 -16.40 -26.64 -1.36
C SER A 259 -15.27 -26.89 -2.35
N LYS A 260 -15.62 -27.16 -3.61
CA LYS A 260 -14.67 -27.32 -4.73
C LYS A 260 -13.72 -26.12 -4.87
N GLY A 261 -14.22 -24.91 -4.66
CA GLY A 261 -13.40 -23.69 -4.66
C GLY A 261 -12.33 -23.70 -3.56
N ASN A 262 -12.67 -24.21 -2.39
CA ASN A 262 -11.74 -24.33 -1.27
C ASN A 262 -10.69 -25.43 -1.49
N LEU A 263 -11.07 -26.56 -2.09
CA LEU A 263 -10.12 -27.63 -2.47
C LEU A 263 -9.09 -27.11 -3.49
N MET A 264 -9.53 -26.36 -4.50
CA MET A 264 -8.63 -25.74 -5.48
C MET A 264 -7.69 -24.71 -4.84
N ARG A 265 -8.19 -23.90 -3.90
CA ARG A 265 -7.37 -22.95 -3.13
C ARG A 265 -6.35 -23.68 -2.25
N LYS A 266 -6.75 -24.77 -1.58
CA LYS A 266 -5.85 -25.63 -0.80
C LYS A 266 -4.74 -26.20 -1.69
N ILE A 267 -5.07 -26.77 -2.85
CA ILE A 267 -4.08 -27.26 -3.82
C ILE A 267 -3.12 -26.15 -4.26
N HIS A 268 -3.64 -24.95 -4.54
CA HIS A 268 -2.81 -23.80 -4.92
C HIS A 268 -1.79 -23.45 -3.83
N ASN A 269 -2.24 -23.32 -2.59
CA ASN A 269 -1.37 -22.99 -1.45
C ASN A 269 -0.33 -24.10 -1.18
N LEU A 270 -0.70 -25.38 -1.28
CA LEU A 270 0.25 -26.49 -1.13
C LEU A 270 1.32 -26.50 -2.25
N LYS A 271 0.94 -26.15 -3.48
CA LYS A 271 1.89 -25.96 -4.60
C LYS A 271 2.87 -24.82 -4.33
N GLU A 272 2.41 -23.72 -3.72
CA GLU A 272 3.28 -22.63 -3.26
C GLU A 272 4.25 -23.09 -2.17
N VAL A 273 3.78 -23.85 -1.17
CA VAL A 273 4.64 -24.42 -0.12
C VAL A 273 5.75 -25.30 -0.70
N ILE A 274 5.42 -26.16 -1.67
CA ILE A 274 6.42 -26.98 -2.37
C ILE A 274 7.47 -26.10 -3.06
N GLN A 275 7.03 -25.00 -3.68
CA GLN A 275 7.93 -24.07 -4.36
C GLN A 275 8.87 -23.36 -3.38
N LEU A 276 8.39 -22.98 -2.19
CA LEU A 276 9.21 -22.43 -1.12
C LEU A 276 10.18 -23.47 -0.53
N LEU A 277 9.72 -24.70 -0.31
CA LEU A 277 10.57 -25.79 0.21
C LEU A 277 11.72 -26.12 -0.75
N LYS A 278 11.52 -26.08 -2.07
CA LYS A 278 12.61 -26.25 -3.07
C LYS A 278 13.78 -25.30 -2.84
N THR A 279 13.55 -24.20 -2.14
CA THR A 279 14.57 -23.19 -1.87
C THR A 279 15.38 -23.45 -0.60
N ILE A 280 15.03 -24.48 0.18
CA ILE A 280 15.70 -24.90 1.42
C ILE A 280 16.37 -26.25 1.18
N GLN A 281 17.60 -26.42 1.67
CA GLN A 281 18.31 -27.70 1.53
C GLN A 281 17.68 -28.78 2.45
N GLY A 282 17.51 -30.01 1.94
CA GLY A 282 17.11 -31.17 2.76
C GLY A 282 15.61 -31.37 2.95
N THR A 283 14.76 -30.74 2.12
CA THR A 283 13.30 -30.84 2.22
C THR A 283 12.69 -31.77 1.15
N GLU A 284 13.46 -32.73 0.62
CA GLU A 284 13.02 -33.72 -0.37
C GLU A 284 11.80 -34.52 0.12
N GLU A 285 11.87 -35.09 1.32
CA GLU A 285 10.80 -35.94 1.87
C GLU A 285 9.52 -35.14 2.16
N GLU A 286 9.65 -33.91 2.69
CA GLU A 286 8.50 -33.04 2.93
C GLU A 286 7.76 -32.69 1.63
N ARG A 287 8.51 -32.41 0.55
CA ARG A 287 7.92 -32.13 -0.77
C ARG A 287 7.19 -33.36 -1.31
N LYS A 288 7.75 -34.56 -1.10
CA LYS A 288 7.12 -35.82 -1.53
C LYS A 288 5.81 -36.07 -0.79
N ALA A 289 5.77 -35.85 0.52
CA ALA A 289 4.55 -35.96 1.32
C ALA A 289 3.46 -34.98 0.86
N LEU A 290 3.82 -33.72 0.59
CA LEU A 290 2.86 -32.72 0.09
C LEU A 290 2.33 -33.05 -1.31
N LEU A 291 3.16 -33.61 -2.20
CA LEU A 291 2.71 -34.07 -3.51
C LEU A 291 1.71 -35.23 -3.39
N GLN A 292 1.92 -36.13 -2.44
CA GLN A 292 0.96 -37.20 -2.14
C GLN A 292 -0.35 -36.63 -1.58
N GLU A 293 -0.31 -35.64 -0.69
CA GLU A 293 -1.50 -34.96 -0.19
C GLU A 293 -2.29 -34.28 -1.32
N ILE A 294 -1.61 -33.54 -2.21
CA ILE A 294 -2.24 -32.92 -3.39
C ILE A 294 -2.91 -33.97 -4.27
N ALA A 295 -2.24 -35.09 -4.54
CA ALA A 295 -2.79 -36.17 -5.35
C ALA A 295 -4.06 -36.77 -4.71
N GLN A 296 -4.07 -36.98 -3.38
CA GLN A 296 -5.26 -37.45 -2.66
C GLN A 296 -6.42 -36.45 -2.73
N ILE A 297 -6.14 -35.15 -2.62
CA ILE A 297 -7.17 -34.11 -2.74
C ILE A 297 -7.72 -34.04 -4.17
N GLU A 298 -6.85 -34.13 -5.19
CA GLU A 298 -7.24 -34.16 -6.60
C GLU A 298 -8.10 -35.41 -6.90
N GLU A 299 -7.72 -36.59 -6.40
CA GLU A 299 -8.49 -37.83 -6.53
C GLU A 299 -9.85 -37.77 -5.83
N ALA A 300 -9.90 -37.27 -4.59
CA ALA A 300 -11.16 -37.06 -3.86
C ALA A 300 -12.09 -36.07 -4.58
N SER A 301 -11.53 -35.02 -5.18
CA SER A 301 -12.27 -34.05 -6.00
C SER A 301 -12.83 -34.67 -7.28
N LEU A 302 -12.12 -35.64 -7.87
CA LEU A 302 -12.58 -36.40 -9.05
C LEU A 302 -13.65 -37.43 -8.68
N LEU A 303 -13.57 -38.05 -7.50
CA LEU A 303 -14.59 -39.00 -7.00
C LEU A 303 -15.91 -38.31 -6.63
N GLU A 304 -15.86 -37.06 -6.15
CA GLU A 304 -17.06 -36.21 -6.00
C GLU A 304 -17.67 -35.76 -7.34
N MET A 305 -16.97 -35.95 -8.47
CA MET A 305 -17.65 -35.95 -9.77
C MET A 305 -18.46 -37.24 -9.86
N MET A 306 -19.66 -37.18 -9.32
CA MET A 306 -20.73 -38.09 -9.68
C MET A 306 -20.80 -38.10 -11.20
N VAL A 307 -20.32 -39.20 -11.79
CA VAL A 307 -20.70 -39.60 -13.15
C VAL A 307 -22.20 -39.42 -13.16
N TRP A 308 -22.71 -38.49 -13.96
CA TRP A 308 -24.11 -38.53 -14.33
C TRP A 308 -24.29 -39.86 -15.07
N SER A 309 -24.55 -40.94 -14.33
CA SER A 309 -25.27 -42.05 -14.90
C SER A 309 -26.67 -41.49 -15.08
N ASP A 310 -26.89 -40.85 -16.22
CA ASP A 310 -28.21 -40.38 -16.58
C ASP A 310 -29.15 -41.58 -16.44
N LYS A 311 -30.04 -41.52 -15.45
CA LYS A 311 -31.25 -42.35 -15.44
C LYS A 311 -32.20 -41.98 -16.59
N GLN A 312 -31.78 -41.04 -17.44
CA GLN A 312 -32.37 -40.67 -18.72
C GLN A 312 -31.36 -40.86 -19.85
N ASP A 313 -30.78 -42.05 -19.98
CA ASP A 313 -30.14 -42.42 -21.24
C ASP A 313 -31.22 -42.41 -22.34
N ALA A 314 -31.29 -41.30 -23.08
CA ALA A 314 -32.20 -41.12 -24.20
C ALA A 314 -31.82 -41.97 -25.41
N SER A 315 -30.81 -42.86 -25.32
CA SER A 315 -30.47 -43.81 -26.38
C SER A 315 -31.68 -44.66 -26.83
N GLY A 316 -32.63 -44.94 -25.92
CA GLY A 316 -33.91 -45.55 -26.25
C GLY A 316 -34.79 -44.70 -27.17
N ILE A 317 -34.92 -43.40 -26.87
CA ILE A 317 -35.70 -42.42 -27.65
C ILE A 317 -35.06 -42.18 -29.02
N VAL A 318 -33.73 -42.13 -29.07
CA VAL A 318 -32.97 -41.97 -30.32
C VAL A 318 -33.16 -43.20 -31.23
N LYS A 319 -33.24 -44.42 -30.69
CA LYS A 319 -33.49 -45.63 -31.51
C LYS A 319 -34.91 -45.69 -32.11
N GLU A 320 -35.91 -45.10 -31.46
CA GLU A 320 -37.27 -45.04 -32.01
C GLU A 320 -37.44 -43.98 -33.10
N LEU A 321 -36.63 -42.92 -33.09
CA LEU A 321 -36.65 -41.87 -34.12
C LEU A 321 -36.03 -42.28 -35.47
N PHE A 322 -35.29 -43.39 -35.51
CA PHE A 322 -34.60 -43.90 -36.71
C PHE A 322 -35.19 -45.23 -37.22
N ARG A 323 -36.45 -45.54 -36.90
CA ARG A 323 -37.19 -46.69 -37.44
C ARG A 323 -38.32 -46.25 -38.37
#